data_AF-A0A849HNL1-F1
#
_entry.id   AF-A0A849HNL1-F1
#
_cell.length_a   1.000
_cell.length_b   1.000
_cell.length_c   1.000
_cell.angle_alpha   90.00
_cell.angle_beta   90.00
_cell.angle_gamma   90.00
#
_symmetry.space_group_name_H-M   'P 1'
#
loop_
_entity.id
_entity.type
_entity.pdbx_description
1 polymer ?
#
loop_
_entity_poly.entity_id
_entity_poly.type
_entity_poly.pdbx_seq_one_letter_code
_entity_poly.pdbx_strand_id
1 'polypeptide(L)'
;MSEGILPYVYDFSRMHSIEKAQSCLEQGDVVRVTGELSDLFKRFYPEITACENDYVMILTQSCDLVRSSNRKPKADYITVCIIRKFSQYIDQDMLTKRLNPKILDSKKIVLEGVYNSLLDKLIKLINNSESKAHFFLPKNPPFEADMVALLSLPLPFRVDKYALFLDNKVLSLKAEFQAKIGNILAQMYGRVATSDLTDYGYSLSDIQQRVIDELDKLNLSSAPSDECIKYLQKNLKKTLWPDEQVKELMIEFTAIEKEKAFLSEKQKVTKRFKEQLFHLIRTPTLLNELKNCENDKELRTKINLYINNK
;
A
#
# COMPACT_ATOMS: atom_id res chain seq x y z
N MET A 1 22.61 8.82 -17.92
CA MET A 1 21.42 9.68 -17.84
C MET A 1 21.82 10.85 -16.97
N SER A 2 21.72 12.07 -17.49
CA SER A 2 22.06 13.29 -16.76
C SER A 2 21.39 13.28 -15.39
N GLU A 3 22.17 13.53 -14.33
CA GLU A 3 21.71 13.75 -12.95
C GLU A 3 20.84 15.00 -12.90
N GLY A 4 19.62 14.89 -13.43
CA GLY A 4 18.61 15.93 -13.35
C GLY A 4 18.18 16.00 -11.91
N ILE A 5 18.70 17.01 -11.20
CA ILE A 5 18.14 17.51 -9.95
C ILE A 5 16.64 17.63 -10.20
N LEU A 6 15.84 16.74 -9.62
CA LEU A 6 14.39 16.75 -9.72
C LEU A 6 13.89 17.78 -8.71
N PRO A 7 13.76 19.08 -9.07
CA PRO A 7 13.46 20.13 -8.12
C PRO A 7 11.95 20.19 -7.87
N TYR A 8 11.23 19.10 -8.16
CA TYR A 8 9.78 19.13 -8.18
C TYR A 8 9.23 19.27 -6.75
N VAL A 9 9.92 18.69 -5.76
CA VAL A 9 9.46 18.65 -4.36
C VAL A 9 9.80 19.90 -3.55
N TYR A 10 10.97 20.49 -3.76
CA TYR A 10 11.52 21.53 -2.87
C TYR A 10 11.34 22.95 -3.42
N ASP A 11 11.16 23.91 -2.52
CA ASP A 11 11.10 25.34 -2.86
C ASP A 11 12.49 26.01 -2.69
N PHE A 12 13.27 26.04 -3.77
CA PHE A 12 14.60 26.67 -3.80
C PHE A 12 14.57 28.19 -3.80
N SER A 13 13.43 28.81 -4.14
CA SER A 13 13.29 30.28 -4.11
C SER A 13 13.44 30.80 -2.67
N ARG A 14 13.11 29.94 -1.70
CA ARG A 14 13.26 30.17 -0.27
C ARG A 14 14.61 29.70 0.28
N MET A 15 15.56 29.22 -0.52
CA MET A 15 16.93 28.94 -0.03
C MET A 15 17.91 30.10 -0.25
N HIS A 16 17.68 30.94 -1.27
CA HIS A 16 18.66 31.93 -1.74
C HIS A 16 18.50 33.34 -1.13
N SER A 17 17.49 33.56 -0.30
CA SER A 17 17.35 34.77 0.51
C SER A 17 17.27 34.39 1.99
N ILE A 18 18.43 34.35 2.65
CA ILE A 18 18.58 33.97 4.06
C ILE A 18 17.56 34.73 4.94
N GLU A 19 17.29 36.00 4.65
CA GLU A 19 16.35 36.84 5.41
C GLU A 19 14.86 36.53 5.19
N LYS A 20 14.45 35.95 4.05
CA LYS A 20 13.04 35.69 3.73
C LYS A 20 12.63 34.24 3.96
N ALA A 21 13.59 33.32 3.81
CA ALA A 21 13.49 31.89 4.09
C ALA A 21 13.11 31.57 5.54
N GLN A 22 13.60 32.39 6.49
CA GLN A 22 13.63 32.10 7.92
C GLN A 22 12.57 32.85 8.73
N SER A 23 11.50 33.38 8.12
CA SER A 23 10.51 34.14 8.91
C SER A 23 9.54 33.25 9.70
N CYS A 24 9.30 32.01 9.25
CA CYS A 24 8.44 31.05 9.93
C CYS A 24 8.78 29.59 9.60
N LEU A 25 8.33 28.70 10.49
CA LEU A 25 8.21 27.26 10.23
C LEU A 25 6.89 26.96 9.53
N GLU A 26 6.94 26.05 8.58
CA GLU A 26 5.81 25.53 7.82
C GLU A 26 5.77 24.00 7.88
N GLN A 27 4.59 23.42 7.63
CA GLN A 27 4.45 21.99 7.45
C GLN A 27 5.33 21.52 6.27
N GLY A 28 6.06 20.43 6.47
CA GLY A 28 6.99 19.91 5.48
C GLY A 28 8.39 20.54 5.54
N ASP A 29 8.63 21.56 6.37
CA ASP A 29 9.99 22.07 6.55
C ASP A 29 10.93 20.97 7.06
N VAL A 30 12.12 20.88 6.48
CA VAL A 30 13.18 19.97 6.88
C VAL A 30 14.14 20.71 7.79
N VAL A 31 14.40 20.12 8.94
CA VAL A 31 15.27 20.67 9.99
C VAL A 31 16.43 19.71 10.20
N ARG A 32 17.65 20.26 10.28
CA ARG A 32 18.86 19.49 10.59
C ARG A 32 18.98 19.30 12.10
N VAL A 33 19.23 18.08 12.55
CA VAL A 33 19.33 17.73 13.97
C VAL A 33 20.78 17.90 14.44
N THR A 34 21.14 19.14 14.77
CA THR A 34 22.50 19.50 15.21
C THR A 34 22.51 20.34 16.49
N GLY A 35 23.67 20.40 17.17
CA GLY A 35 23.86 21.22 18.36
C GLY A 35 22.83 20.94 19.47
N GLU A 36 22.23 22.01 20.01
CA GLU A 36 21.21 21.93 21.07
C GLU A 36 20.01 21.07 20.64
N LEU A 37 19.64 21.06 19.35
CA LEU A 37 18.54 20.22 18.87
C LEU A 37 18.90 18.73 18.96
N SER A 38 20.14 18.35 18.67
CA SER A 38 20.60 16.96 18.86
C SER A 38 20.50 16.51 20.31
N ASP A 39 20.91 17.37 21.25
CA ASP A 39 20.84 17.08 22.68
C ASP A 39 19.39 16.93 23.17
N LEU A 40 18.48 17.75 22.62
CA LEU A 40 17.04 17.66 22.87
C LEU A 40 16.50 16.28 22.44
N PHE A 41 16.86 15.82 21.24
CA PHE A 41 16.45 14.50 20.74
C PHE A 41 17.04 13.36 21.58
N LYS A 42 18.32 13.44 21.97
CA LYS A 42 18.93 12.43 22.86
C LYS A 42 18.23 12.34 24.21
N ARG A 43 17.80 13.49 24.73
CA ARG A 43 17.13 13.57 26.03
C ARG A 43 15.72 12.98 26.01
N PHE A 44 14.90 13.34 25.01
CA PHE A 44 13.49 12.98 24.98
C PHE A 44 13.19 11.72 24.15
N TYR A 45 14.06 11.40 23.19
CA TYR A 45 13.89 10.29 22.24
C TYR A 45 15.21 9.53 22.03
N PRO A 46 15.83 8.96 23.09
CA PRO A 46 17.15 8.34 23.03
C PRO A 46 17.22 7.18 22.04
N GLU A 47 16.15 6.38 21.91
CA GLU A 47 16.09 5.24 20.99
C GLU A 47 16.08 5.66 19.51
N ILE A 48 15.69 6.91 19.24
CA ILE A 48 15.59 7.45 17.89
C ILE A 48 16.93 8.04 17.44
N THR A 49 17.71 8.57 18.37
CA THR A 49 19.04 9.15 18.13
C THR A 49 20.14 8.11 17.90
N ALA A 50 19.88 6.85 18.22
CA ALA A 50 20.74 5.72 17.86
C ALA A 50 20.76 5.43 16.35
N CYS A 51 19.80 5.96 15.60
CA CYS A 51 19.80 5.96 14.15
C CYS A 51 20.39 7.30 13.69
N GLU A 52 21.43 7.25 12.84
CA GLU A 52 22.13 8.39 12.19
C GLU A 52 21.19 9.30 11.37
N ASN A 53 20.21 9.91 12.01
CA ASN A 53 19.17 10.73 11.39
C ASN A 53 19.56 12.18 11.56
N ASP A 54 20.23 12.73 10.56
CA ASP A 54 20.65 14.13 10.56
C ASP A 54 19.48 15.10 10.34
N TYR A 55 18.28 14.59 10.03
CA TYR A 55 17.15 15.42 9.62
C TYR A 55 15.80 14.93 10.16
N VAL A 56 14.93 15.90 10.42
CA VAL A 56 13.51 15.70 10.71
C VAL A 56 12.65 16.60 9.84
N MET A 57 11.37 16.27 9.70
CA MET A 57 10.40 17.06 8.96
C MET A 57 9.29 17.56 9.89
N ILE A 58 8.92 18.83 9.77
CA ILE A 58 7.80 19.42 10.50
C ILE A 58 6.48 18.84 10.00
N LEU A 59 5.64 18.35 10.92
CA LEU A 59 4.30 17.82 10.65
C LEU A 59 3.18 18.76 11.08
N THR A 60 3.41 19.62 12.07
CA THR A 60 2.40 20.60 12.51
C THR A 60 1.96 21.48 11.35
N GLN A 61 0.66 21.76 11.24
CA GLN A 61 0.09 22.54 10.16
C GLN A 61 0.65 23.96 10.13
N SER A 62 0.95 24.48 8.94
CA SER A 62 1.56 25.81 8.76
C SER A 62 0.71 26.93 9.41
N CYS A 63 -0.62 26.82 9.34
CA CYS A 63 -1.55 27.81 9.92
C CYS A 63 -1.47 27.90 11.46
N ASP A 64 -1.01 26.85 12.13
CA ASP A 64 -0.82 26.83 13.58
C ASP A 64 0.59 27.28 14.00
N LEU A 65 1.53 27.26 13.07
CA LEU A 65 2.93 27.68 13.25
C LEU A 65 3.19 29.16 12.91
N VAL A 66 2.20 29.86 12.35
CA VAL A 66 2.32 31.27 11.99
C VAL A 66 2.68 32.11 13.23
N ARG A 67 3.79 32.85 13.11
CA ARG A 67 4.24 33.83 14.09
C ARG A 67 4.14 35.22 13.49
N SER A 68 3.66 36.18 14.27
CA SER A 68 3.75 37.61 13.93
C SER A 68 4.43 38.37 15.07
N SER A 69 4.83 39.62 14.84
CA SER A 69 5.45 40.48 15.86
C SER A 69 4.67 40.53 17.18
N ASN A 70 3.34 40.38 17.10
CA ASN A 70 2.43 40.46 18.24
C ASN A 70 1.73 39.14 18.59
N ARG A 71 2.07 38.01 17.95
CA ARG A 71 1.35 36.75 18.15
C ARG A 71 2.28 35.54 18.18
N LYS A 72 2.19 34.78 19.27
CA LYS A 72 2.81 33.44 19.40
C LYS A 72 2.08 32.44 18.48
N PRO A 73 2.76 31.36 18.03
CA PRO A 73 2.09 30.28 17.31
C PRO A 73 0.89 29.74 18.10
N LYS A 74 -0.14 29.27 17.40
CA LYS A 74 -1.36 28.73 18.03
C LYS A 74 -1.13 27.34 18.62
N ALA A 75 -0.25 26.56 17.99
CA ALA A 75 0.05 25.22 18.45
C ALA A 75 0.80 25.25 19.78
N ASP A 76 0.39 24.39 20.72
CA ASP A 76 1.16 24.13 21.94
C ASP A 76 2.41 23.28 21.66
N TYR A 77 2.39 22.51 20.58
CA TYR A 77 3.44 21.59 20.19
C TYR A 77 3.81 21.67 18.70
N ILE A 78 5.10 21.55 18.44
CA ILE A 78 5.70 21.32 17.13
C ILE A 78 5.92 19.81 17.01
N THR A 79 5.14 19.17 16.18
CA THR A 79 5.27 17.74 15.88
C THR A 79 6.19 17.59 14.69
N VAL A 80 7.16 16.68 14.79
CA VAL A 80 8.07 16.35 13.70
C VAL A 80 8.10 14.85 13.45
N CYS A 81 8.59 14.43 12.29
CA CYS A 81 8.91 13.03 12.04
C CYS A 81 10.35 12.84 11.58
N ILE A 82 10.84 11.63 11.75
CA ILE A 82 12.19 11.24 11.35
C ILE A 82 12.30 11.10 9.83
N ILE A 83 13.42 11.56 9.28
CA ILE A 83 13.82 11.31 7.90
C ILE A 83 14.97 10.30 7.91
N ARG A 84 14.90 9.30 7.03
CA ARG A 84 15.95 8.28 6.85
C ARG A 84 16.38 8.18 5.39
N LYS A 85 17.56 7.61 5.14
CA LYS A 85 17.95 7.21 3.78
C LYS A 85 16.94 6.20 3.23
N PHE A 86 16.50 6.40 2.01
CA PHE A 86 15.52 5.54 1.36
C PHE A 86 16.03 4.09 1.25
N SER A 87 17.32 3.91 0.97
CA SER A 87 17.97 2.59 0.94
C SER A 87 17.92 1.87 2.29
N GLN A 88 18.16 2.60 3.39
CA GLN A 88 18.05 2.04 4.75
C GLN A 88 16.62 1.63 5.08
N TYR A 89 15.63 2.44 4.70
CA TYR A 89 14.22 2.09 4.87
C TYR A 89 13.83 0.83 4.07
N ILE A 90 14.28 0.71 2.82
CA ILE A 90 14.03 -0.52 2.04
C ILE A 90 14.67 -1.72 2.75
N ASP A 91 15.93 -1.63 3.14
CA ASP A 91 16.66 -2.76 3.70
C ASP A 91 16.12 -3.18 5.09
N GLN A 92 15.95 -2.22 6.00
CA GLN A 92 15.54 -2.50 7.38
C GLN A 92 14.04 -2.73 7.49
N ASP A 93 13.21 -1.83 6.96
CA ASP A 93 11.77 -1.85 7.20
C ASP A 93 11.01 -2.73 6.19
N MET A 94 11.42 -2.75 4.92
CA MET A 94 10.73 -3.58 3.92
C MET A 94 11.33 -4.98 3.84
N LEU A 95 12.64 -5.11 3.63
CA LEU A 95 13.27 -6.41 3.41
C LEU A 95 13.39 -7.19 4.71
N THR A 96 14.04 -6.62 5.73
CA THR A 96 14.35 -7.37 6.97
C THR A 96 13.11 -7.62 7.82
N LYS A 97 12.31 -6.59 8.11
CA LYS A 97 11.14 -6.72 9.01
C LYS A 97 9.90 -7.33 8.36
N ARG A 98 9.66 -7.12 7.06
CA ARG A 98 8.38 -7.50 6.41
C ARG A 98 8.50 -8.68 5.45
N LEU A 99 9.50 -8.68 4.58
CA LEU A 99 9.60 -9.70 3.52
C LEU A 99 10.45 -10.91 3.91
N ASN A 100 11.47 -10.70 4.76
CA ASN A 100 12.44 -11.70 5.20
C ASN A 100 12.94 -12.59 4.03
N PRO A 101 13.66 -12.01 3.05
CA PRO A 101 14.04 -12.70 1.84
C PRO A 101 14.97 -13.89 2.13
N LYS A 102 14.90 -14.95 1.32
CA LYS A 102 15.86 -16.06 1.40
C LYS A 102 17.22 -15.58 0.89
N ILE A 103 18.26 -15.88 1.64
CA ILE A 103 19.63 -15.52 1.26
C ILE A 103 20.26 -16.72 0.56
N LEU A 104 20.72 -16.52 -0.67
CA LEU A 104 21.51 -17.49 -1.44
C LEU A 104 22.80 -16.77 -1.87
N ASP A 105 23.92 -17.17 -1.26
CA ASP A 105 25.21 -16.46 -1.34
C ASP A 105 25.05 -14.96 -1.01
N SER A 106 25.34 -14.08 -1.97
CA SER A 106 25.22 -12.62 -1.85
C SER A 106 23.88 -12.06 -2.34
N LYS A 107 22.94 -12.90 -2.76
CA LYS A 107 21.65 -12.47 -3.31
C LYS A 107 20.50 -12.71 -2.34
N LYS A 108 19.65 -11.69 -2.20
CA LYS A 108 18.35 -11.77 -1.53
C LYS A 108 17.29 -12.17 -2.55
N ILE A 109 16.63 -13.30 -2.33
CA ILE A 109 15.65 -13.90 -3.24
C ILE A 109 14.27 -13.88 -2.60
N VAL A 110 13.28 -13.39 -3.35
CA VAL A 110 11.85 -13.45 -3.02
C VAL A 110 11.08 -14.03 -4.20
N LEU A 111 9.84 -14.46 -3.96
CA LEU A 111 8.94 -14.88 -5.03
C LEU A 111 8.63 -13.71 -5.97
N GLU A 112 8.44 -13.99 -7.25
CA GLU A 112 8.19 -12.97 -8.29
C GLU A 112 6.97 -12.09 -7.96
N GLY A 113 5.85 -12.68 -7.53
CA GLY A 113 4.68 -11.91 -7.12
C GLY A 113 4.93 -10.96 -5.95
N VAL A 114 5.81 -11.35 -5.01
CA VAL A 114 6.22 -10.50 -3.88
C VAL A 114 7.12 -9.37 -4.36
N TYR A 115 8.06 -9.67 -5.27
CA TYR A 115 8.91 -8.67 -5.90
C TYR A 115 8.08 -7.61 -6.65
N ASN A 116 7.15 -8.03 -7.50
CA ASN A 116 6.29 -7.13 -8.27
C ASN A 116 5.42 -6.27 -7.33
N SER A 117 4.84 -6.87 -6.28
CA SER A 117 4.09 -6.10 -5.27
C SER A 117 4.95 -5.08 -4.53
N LEU A 118 6.20 -5.43 -4.19
CA LEU A 118 7.14 -4.48 -3.59
C LEU A 118 7.49 -3.36 -4.56
N LEU A 119 7.79 -3.68 -5.82
CA LEU A 119 8.11 -2.72 -6.86
C LEU A 119 6.99 -1.70 -7.04
N ASP A 120 5.74 -2.17 -7.17
CA ASP A 120 4.56 -1.31 -7.28
C ASP A 120 4.42 -0.38 -6.07
N LYS A 121 4.62 -0.91 -4.85
CA LYS A 121 4.59 -0.11 -3.62
C LYS A 121 5.67 0.96 -3.60
N LEU A 122 6.89 0.63 -4.02
CA LEU A 122 8.02 1.58 -4.07
C LEU A 122 7.82 2.64 -5.15
N ILE A 123 7.28 2.28 -6.32
CA ILE A 123 6.92 3.25 -7.37
C ILE A 123 5.87 4.24 -6.86
N LYS A 124 4.83 3.73 -6.19
CA LYS A 124 3.79 4.59 -5.58
C LYS A 124 4.36 5.49 -4.48
N LEU A 125 5.30 4.99 -3.67
CA LEU A 125 5.99 5.78 -2.65
C LEU A 125 6.86 6.88 -3.26
N ILE A 126 7.66 6.59 -4.28
CA ILE A 126 8.51 7.58 -4.96
C ILE A 126 7.67 8.70 -5.58
N ASN A 127 6.52 8.36 -6.16
CA ASN A 127 5.56 9.34 -6.68
C ASN A 127 4.75 10.06 -5.58
N ASN A 128 4.96 9.69 -4.31
CA ASN A 128 4.17 10.11 -3.16
C ASN A 128 2.66 9.87 -3.34
N SER A 129 2.21 8.97 -4.21
CA SER A 129 0.81 8.90 -4.67
C SER A 129 -0.13 8.15 -3.72
N GLU A 130 0.37 7.15 -2.99
CA GLU A 130 -0.44 6.32 -2.07
C GLU A 130 0.26 6.06 -0.73
N SER A 131 1.23 6.90 -0.37
CA SER A 131 2.07 6.67 0.80
C SER A 131 1.35 7.07 2.09
N LYS A 132 0.58 6.14 2.67
CA LYS A 132 -0.22 6.38 3.89
C LYS A 132 0.61 6.90 5.08
N ALA A 133 1.82 6.41 5.26
CA ALA A 133 2.62 6.64 6.47
C ALA A 133 4.06 7.11 6.17
N HIS A 134 4.37 7.34 4.90
CA HIS A 134 5.72 7.62 4.43
C HIS A 134 5.66 8.75 3.40
N PHE A 135 6.76 9.47 3.22
CA PHE A 135 6.86 10.49 2.19
C PHE A 135 8.26 10.48 1.59
N PHE A 136 8.36 10.24 0.29
CA PHE A 136 9.62 10.22 -0.43
C PHE A 136 10.15 11.63 -0.67
N LEU A 137 11.44 11.79 -0.43
CA LEU A 137 12.19 13.04 -0.53
C LEU A 137 13.38 12.78 -1.47
N PRO A 138 13.35 13.27 -2.72
CA PRO A 138 14.41 12.98 -3.67
C PRO A 138 15.74 13.61 -3.24
N LYS A 139 16.84 12.97 -3.63
CA LYS A 139 18.21 13.45 -3.41
C LYS A 139 18.36 14.88 -3.93
N ASN A 140 18.73 15.77 -3.02
CA ASN A 140 18.99 17.17 -3.31
C ASN A 140 19.73 17.79 -2.13
N PRO A 141 20.74 18.66 -2.30
CA PRO A 141 21.36 19.36 -1.19
C PRO A 141 20.34 19.92 -0.20
N PRO A 142 20.49 19.66 1.12
CA PRO A 142 21.65 19.06 1.79
C PRO A 142 21.61 17.52 1.89
N PHE A 143 20.67 16.83 1.26
CA PHE A 143 20.63 15.38 1.21
C PHE A 143 21.64 14.81 0.22
N GLU A 144 22.48 13.89 0.69
CA GLU A 144 23.47 13.17 -0.13
C GLU A 144 22.88 11.96 -0.87
N ALA A 145 21.69 11.53 -0.48
CA ALA A 145 20.96 10.38 -1.01
C ALA A 145 19.45 10.67 -1.05
N ASP A 146 18.70 9.78 -1.70
CA ASP A 146 17.23 9.79 -1.59
C ASP A 146 16.84 9.48 -0.15
N MET A 147 15.81 10.17 0.33
CA MET A 147 15.34 10.12 1.70
C MET A 147 13.86 9.72 1.76
N VAL A 148 13.42 9.33 2.95
CA VAL A 148 12.01 9.06 3.25
C VAL A 148 11.67 9.57 4.64
N ALA A 149 10.60 10.35 4.75
CA ALA A 149 10.05 10.79 6.01
C ALA A 149 9.02 9.78 6.55
N LEU A 150 9.11 9.45 7.83
CA LEU A 150 8.29 8.44 8.51
C LEU A 150 7.12 9.10 9.26
N LEU A 151 6.04 9.42 8.56
CA LEU A 151 4.91 10.20 9.07
C LEU A 151 4.13 9.50 10.22
N SER A 152 4.25 8.19 10.33
CA SER A 152 3.59 7.37 11.37
C SER A 152 4.23 7.46 12.76
N LEU A 153 5.40 8.11 12.89
CA LEU A 153 6.09 8.27 14.16
C LEU A 153 6.25 9.77 14.51
N PRO A 154 5.15 10.42 14.96
CA PRO A 154 5.17 11.83 15.32
C PRO A 154 5.88 12.04 16.66
N LEU A 155 6.78 13.02 16.71
CA LEU A 155 7.58 13.39 17.87
C LEU A 155 7.23 14.83 18.28
N PRO A 156 6.41 15.01 19.32
CA PRO A 156 5.97 16.33 19.74
C PRO A 156 7.01 17.05 20.62
N PHE A 157 7.32 18.29 20.27
CA PHE A 157 8.12 19.21 21.08
C PHE A 157 7.29 20.41 21.49
N ARG A 158 7.52 20.97 22.67
CA ARG A 158 6.81 22.19 23.10
C ARG A 158 7.15 23.37 22.18
N VAL A 159 6.17 24.24 21.96
CA VAL A 159 6.33 25.42 21.07
C VAL A 159 7.38 26.43 21.55
N ASP A 160 7.80 26.37 22.82
CA ASP A 160 8.92 27.17 23.32
C ASP A 160 10.26 26.84 22.63
N LYS A 161 10.35 25.68 21.95
CA LYS A 161 11.48 25.28 21.12
C LYS A 161 11.41 25.77 19.67
N TYR A 162 10.41 26.58 19.31
CA TYR A 162 10.19 27.05 17.93
C TYR A 162 11.43 27.69 17.29
N ALA A 163 12.09 28.61 18.00
CA ALA A 163 13.28 29.29 17.49
C ALA A 163 14.38 28.30 17.13
N LEU A 164 14.62 27.29 17.98
CA LEU A 164 15.63 26.26 17.75
C LEU A 164 15.36 25.45 16.47
N PHE A 165 14.11 25.10 16.20
CA PHE A 165 13.74 24.42 14.94
C PHE A 165 13.90 25.34 13.72
N LEU A 166 13.53 26.61 13.85
CA LEU A 166 13.65 27.60 12.78
C LEU A 166 15.11 27.86 12.40
N ASP A 167 15.98 28.02 13.39
CA ASP A 167 17.42 28.27 13.20
C ASP A 167 18.13 27.09 12.54
N ASN A 168 17.60 25.87 12.71
CA ASN A 168 18.12 24.64 12.10
C ASN A 168 17.37 24.25 10.81
N LYS A 169 16.45 25.07 10.30
CA LYS A 169 15.74 24.79 9.05
C LYS A 169 16.69 24.83 7.86
N VAL A 170 16.65 23.80 7.02
CA VAL A 170 17.54 23.65 5.85
C VAL A 170 16.81 23.54 4.51
N LEU A 171 15.56 23.05 4.49
CA LEU A 171 14.74 22.99 3.28
C LEU A 171 13.26 23.24 3.61
N SER A 172 12.51 23.66 2.59
CA SER A 172 11.05 23.74 2.61
C SER A 172 10.48 23.02 1.39
N LEU A 173 9.36 22.33 1.58
CA LEU A 173 8.61 21.74 0.46
C LEU A 173 7.80 22.82 -0.25
N LYS A 174 7.50 22.62 -1.53
CA LYS A 174 6.53 23.48 -2.24
C LYS A 174 5.13 23.26 -1.70
N ALA A 175 4.28 24.28 -1.83
CA ALA A 175 2.92 24.32 -1.28
C ALA A 175 2.07 23.08 -1.66
N GLU A 176 2.18 22.59 -2.89
CA GLU A 176 1.44 21.40 -3.34
C GLU A 176 1.87 20.11 -2.59
N PHE A 177 3.13 20.00 -2.20
CA PHE A 177 3.65 18.87 -1.41
C PHE A 177 3.36 19.04 0.08
N GLN A 178 3.35 20.28 0.59
CA GLN A 178 2.86 20.56 1.95
C GLN A 178 1.39 20.13 2.09
N ALA A 179 0.53 20.54 1.15
CA ALA A 179 -0.88 20.14 1.12
C ALA A 179 -1.05 18.61 1.03
N LYS A 180 -0.17 17.93 0.28
CA LYS A 180 -0.16 16.48 0.18
C LYS A 180 0.15 15.80 1.52
N ILE A 181 1.13 16.30 2.27
CA ILE A 181 1.41 15.84 3.64
C ILE A 181 0.21 16.08 4.54
N GLY A 182 -0.40 17.28 4.48
CA GLY A 182 -1.59 17.61 5.24
C GLY A 182 -2.72 16.60 5.01
N ASN A 183 -2.98 16.22 3.75
CA ASN A 183 -3.95 15.19 3.41
C ASN A 183 -3.59 13.82 3.97
N ILE A 184 -2.32 13.38 3.85
CA ILE A 184 -1.86 12.10 4.40
C ILE A 184 -2.03 12.07 5.93
N LEU A 185 -1.64 13.13 6.63
CA LEU A 185 -1.81 13.25 8.08
C LEU A 185 -3.29 13.25 8.49
N ALA A 186 -4.16 13.93 7.74
CA ALA A 186 -5.60 13.92 8.00
C ALA A 186 -6.19 12.51 7.84
N GLN A 187 -5.73 11.72 6.87
CA GLN A 187 -6.16 10.33 6.72
C GLN A 187 -5.67 9.43 7.87
N MET A 188 -4.46 9.66 8.39
CA MET A 188 -3.91 8.86 9.49
C MET A 188 -4.50 9.23 10.85
N TYR A 189 -4.63 10.53 11.14
CA TYR A 189 -4.94 11.03 12.49
C TYR A 189 -6.28 11.77 12.57
N GLY A 190 -6.89 12.15 11.45
CA GLY A 190 -8.17 12.87 11.44
C GLY A 190 -9.35 12.05 11.99
N ARG A 191 -9.22 10.72 12.03
CA ARG A 191 -10.23 9.81 12.61
C ARG A 191 -10.13 9.66 14.13
N VAL A 192 -9.05 10.13 14.76
CA VAL A 192 -8.80 9.90 16.20
C VAL A 192 -9.74 10.73 17.10
N ALA A 193 -10.40 11.75 16.55
CA ALA A 193 -11.30 12.64 17.29
C ALA A 193 -12.76 12.62 16.81
N THR A 194 -13.10 11.71 15.89
CA THR A 194 -14.48 11.51 15.44
C THR A 194 -14.96 10.17 15.92
N SER A 195 -15.86 10.18 16.90
CA SER A 195 -16.54 8.96 17.34
C SER A 195 -17.27 8.33 16.15
N ASP A 196 -17.00 7.06 15.89
CA ASP A 196 -17.77 6.27 14.92
C ASP A 196 -19.13 5.90 15.53
N LEU A 197 -20.11 5.52 14.70
CA LEU A 197 -21.40 5.04 15.19
C LEU A 197 -21.25 3.86 16.16
N THR A 198 -20.20 3.06 15.99
CA THR A 198 -19.85 1.96 16.89
C THR A 198 -19.52 2.41 18.30
N ASP A 199 -18.96 3.62 18.47
CA ASP A 199 -18.65 4.20 19.77
C ASP A 199 -19.93 4.64 20.52
N TYR A 200 -21.06 4.74 19.81
CA TYR A 200 -22.38 5.03 20.36
C TYR A 200 -23.27 3.77 20.49
N GLY A 201 -22.67 2.58 20.45
CA GLY A 201 -23.36 1.31 20.70
C GLY A 201 -24.04 0.69 19.49
N TYR A 202 -23.85 1.23 18.28
CA TYR A 202 -24.26 0.53 17.06
C TYR A 202 -23.31 -0.62 16.79
N SER A 203 -23.84 -1.83 16.56
CA SER A 203 -23.01 -2.90 16.04
C SER A 203 -22.72 -2.69 14.55
N LEU A 204 -21.63 -3.27 14.05
CA LEU A 204 -21.36 -3.28 12.60
C LEU A 204 -22.51 -3.91 11.81
N SER A 205 -23.20 -4.92 12.38
CA SER A 205 -24.40 -5.51 11.81
C SER A 205 -25.57 -4.54 11.73
N ASP A 206 -25.78 -3.68 12.74
CA ASP A 206 -26.87 -2.69 12.70
C ASP A 206 -26.63 -1.65 11.60
N ILE A 207 -25.37 -1.22 11.44
CA ILE A 207 -24.97 -0.29 10.39
C ILE A 207 -25.14 -0.94 9.01
N GLN A 208 -24.67 -2.18 8.85
CA GLN A 208 -24.82 -2.94 7.61
C GLN A 208 -26.29 -3.16 7.25
N GLN A 209 -27.11 -3.59 8.22
CA GLN A 209 -28.54 -3.81 8.01
C GLN A 209 -29.23 -2.51 7.59
N ARG A 210 -28.92 -1.38 8.25
CA ARG A 210 -29.47 -0.09 7.85
C ARG A 210 -29.08 0.32 6.43
N VAL A 211 -27.85 0.02 6.00
CA VAL A 211 -27.44 0.26 4.60
C VAL A 211 -28.22 -0.66 3.66
N ILE A 212 -28.34 -1.95 3.99
CA ILE A 212 -29.13 -2.91 3.20
C ILE A 212 -30.57 -2.43 3.07
N ASP A 213 -31.21 -2.00 4.16
CA ASP A 213 -32.59 -1.51 4.15
C ASP A 213 -32.76 -0.27 3.23
N GLU A 214 -31.79 0.64 3.20
CA GLU A 214 -31.82 1.79 2.28
C GLU A 214 -31.56 1.38 0.82
N LEU A 215 -30.69 0.40 0.57
CA LEU A 215 -30.45 -0.13 -0.78
C LEU A 215 -31.66 -0.91 -1.32
N ASP A 216 -32.34 -1.66 -0.46
CA ASP A 216 -33.57 -2.40 -0.78
C ASP A 216 -34.71 -1.44 -1.15
N LYS A 217 -34.86 -0.31 -0.43
CA LYS A 217 -35.82 0.75 -0.82
C LYS A 217 -35.56 1.32 -2.21
N LEU A 218 -34.31 1.31 -2.65
CA LEU A 218 -33.91 1.74 -3.99
C LEU A 218 -34.00 0.61 -5.04
N ASN A 219 -34.48 -0.58 -4.65
CA ASN A 219 -34.47 -1.80 -5.46
C ASN A 219 -33.07 -2.13 -6.01
N LEU A 220 -32.02 -1.85 -5.23
CA LEU A 220 -30.64 -2.10 -5.64
C LEU A 220 -30.17 -3.47 -5.14
N SER A 221 -30.01 -4.42 -6.06
CA SER A 221 -29.44 -5.75 -5.77
C SER A 221 -27.98 -5.85 -6.19
N SER A 222 -27.16 -6.56 -5.41
CA SER A 222 -25.77 -6.85 -5.75
C SER A 222 -25.65 -8.02 -6.73
N ALA A 223 -24.83 -7.90 -7.78
CA ALA A 223 -24.50 -9.00 -8.67
C ALA A 223 -23.03 -9.44 -8.46
N PRO A 224 -22.71 -10.76 -8.49
CA PRO A 224 -21.36 -11.26 -8.22
C PRO A 224 -20.31 -10.87 -9.26
N SER A 225 -20.71 -10.63 -10.51
CA SER A 225 -19.83 -10.25 -11.61
C SER A 225 -20.58 -9.62 -12.77
N ASP A 226 -19.84 -8.98 -13.69
CA ASP A 226 -20.39 -8.44 -14.94
C ASP A 226 -21.00 -9.51 -15.84
N GLU A 227 -20.46 -10.73 -15.83
CA GLU A 227 -21.01 -11.89 -16.52
C GLU A 227 -22.38 -12.28 -15.97
N CYS A 228 -22.58 -12.18 -14.65
CA CYS A 228 -23.87 -12.41 -14.02
C CYS A 228 -24.89 -11.38 -14.53
N ILE A 229 -24.51 -10.11 -14.62
CA ILE A 229 -25.38 -9.05 -15.15
C ILE A 229 -25.77 -9.34 -16.61
N LYS A 230 -24.80 -9.72 -17.46
CA LYS A 230 -25.08 -10.11 -18.86
C LYS A 230 -25.98 -11.34 -18.95
N TYR A 231 -25.77 -12.32 -18.06
CA TYR A 231 -26.60 -13.50 -17.97
C TYR A 231 -28.04 -13.15 -17.59
N LEU A 232 -28.23 -12.32 -16.56
CA LEU A 232 -29.53 -11.82 -16.14
C LEU A 232 -30.22 -11.05 -17.28
N GLN A 233 -29.52 -10.12 -17.94
CA GLN A 233 -30.04 -9.36 -19.09
C GLN A 233 -30.48 -10.24 -20.27
N LYS A 234 -29.77 -11.35 -20.51
CA LYS A 234 -30.10 -12.28 -21.59
C LYS A 234 -31.33 -13.12 -21.28
N ASN A 235 -31.51 -13.49 -20.01
CA ASN A 235 -32.54 -14.44 -19.58
C ASN A 235 -33.81 -13.78 -19.03
N LEU A 236 -33.75 -12.52 -18.60
CA LEU A 236 -34.92 -11.75 -18.15
C LEU A 236 -35.64 -11.09 -19.34
N LYS A 237 -36.93 -11.38 -19.51
CA LYS A 237 -37.77 -10.74 -20.54
C LYS A 237 -38.17 -9.33 -20.08
N LYS A 238 -38.09 -8.35 -21.00
CA LYS A 238 -38.24 -6.91 -20.74
C LYS A 238 -39.64 -6.52 -20.26
N THR A 239 -39.93 -6.55 -18.96
CA THR A 239 -40.76 -5.54 -18.25
C THR A 239 -40.84 -5.91 -16.76
N LEU A 240 -40.10 -5.16 -15.93
CA LEU A 240 -39.85 -5.42 -14.50
C LEU A 240 -39.23 -6.78 -14.20
N TRP A 241 -38.26 -6.79 -13.30
CA TRP A 241 -37.64 -8.01 -12.81
C TRP A 241 -38.29 -8.31 -11.46
N PRO A 242 -39.18 -9.31 -11.34
CA PRO A 242 -39.61 -9.77 -10.03
C PRO A 242 -38.37 -10.25 -9.26
N ASP A 243 -38.19 -9.78 -8.02
CA ASP A 243 -37.00 -10.09 -7.21
C ASP A 243 -36.74 -11.60 -7.09
N GLU A 244 -37.81 -12.40 -7.03
CA GLU A 244 -37.75 -13.87 -7.04
C GLU A 244 -37.05 -14.42 -8.30
N GLN A 245 -37.38 -13.92 -9.49
CA GLN A 245 -36.77 -14.39 -10.74
C GLN A 245 -35.30 -13.99 -10.85
N VAL A 246 -34.94 -12.81 -10.35
CA VAL A 246 -33.54 -12.37 -10.30
C VAL A 246 -32.73 -13.27 -9.38
N LYS A 247 -33.27 -13.59 -8.19
CA LYS A 247 -32.62 -14.48 -7.23
C LYS A 247 -32.42 -15.89 -7.80
N GLU A 248 -33.44 -16.46 -8.44
CA GLU A 248 -33.33 -17.79 -9.08
C GLU A 248 -32.23 -17.82 -10.16
N LEU A 249 -32.20 -16.83 -11.05
CA LEU A 249 -31.18 -16.75 -12.10
C LEU A 249 -29.79 -16.47 -11.54
N MET A 250 -29.67 -15.74 -10.43
CA MET A 250 -28.40 -15.55 -9.73
C MET A 250 -27.88 -16.85 -9.11
N ILE A 251 -28.76 -17.67 -8.54
CA ILE A 251 -28.42 -19.00 -8.02
C ILE A 251 -27.95 -19.91 -9.16
N GLU A 252 -28.69 -19.91 -10.26
CA GLU A 252 -28.32 -20.67 -11.46
C GLU A 252 -26.95 -20.24 -12.00
N PHE A 253 -26.71 -18.94 -12.16
CA PHE A 253 -25.42 -18.42 -12.60
C PHE A 253 -24.28 -18.85 -11.67
N THR A 254 -24.50 -18.78 -10.35
CA THR A 254 -23.51 -19.20 -9.36
C THR A 254 -23.19 -20.70 -9.48
N ALA A 255 -24.19 -21.54 -9.78
CA ALA A 255 -23.99 -22.96 -10.02
C ALA A 255 -23.16 -23.20 -11.29
N ILE A 256 -23.45 -22.48 -12.37
CA ILE A 256 -22.69 -22.54 -13.64
C ILE A 256 -21.22 -22.16 -13.43
N GLU A 257 -20.93 -21.09 -12.68
CA GLU A 257 -19.56 -20.66 -12.41
C GLU A 257 -18.79 -21.68 -11.55
N LYS A 258 -19.44 -22.27 -10.54
CA LYS A 258 -18.83 -23.36 -9.75
C LYS A 258 -18.50 -24.57 -10.61
N GLU A 259 -19.39 -24.95 -11.52
CA GLU A 259 -19.15 -26.06 -12.44
C GLU A 259 -17.97 -25.77 -13.38
N LYS A 260 -17.91 -24.58 -13.98
CA LYS A 260 -16.76 -24.17 -14.82
C LYS A 260 -15.45 -24.19 -14.04
N ALA A 261 -15.44 -23.66 -12.82
CA ALA A 261 -14.25 -23.65 -11.97
C ALA A 261 -13.78 -25.09 -11.65
N PHE A 262 -14.73 -25.98 -11.32
CA PHE A 262 -14.44 -27.39 -11.10
C PHE A 262 -13.85 -28.07 -12.34
N LEU A 263 -14.44 -27.84 -13.52
CA LEU A 263 -13.96 -28.40 -14.78
C LEU A 263 -12.55 -27.89 -15.14
N SER A 264 -12.29 -26.61 -14.93
CA SER A 264 -10.96 -26.01 -15.12
C SER A 264 -9.91 -26.64 -14.21
N GLU A 265 -10.21 -26.84 -12.93
CA GLU A 265 -9.27 -27.50 -12.02
C GLU A 265 -9.07 -28.98 -12.35
N LYS A 266 -10.14 -29.70 -12.72
CA LYS A 266 -10.03 -31.08 -13.21
C LYS A 266 -9.07 -31.17 -14.40
N GLN A 267 -9.13 -30.22 -15.34
CA GLN A 267 -8.21 -30.18 -16.49
C GLN A 267 -6.76 -29.90 -16.06
N LYS A 268 -6.53 -28.96 -15.14
CA LYS A 268 -5.17 -28.67 -14.61
C LYS A 268 -4.56 -29.86 -13.88
N VAL A 269 -5.34 -30.53 -13.03
CA VAL A 269 -4.90 -31.75 -12.32
C VAL A 269 -4.57 -32.85 -13.31
N THR A 270 -5.42 -33.08 -14.31
CA THR A 270 -5.17 -34.08 -15.36
C THR A 270 -3.89 -33.77 -16.13
N LYS A 271 -3.66 -32.49 -16.48
CA LYS A 271 -2.44 -32.06 -17.17
C LYS A 271 -1.19 -32.30 -16.32
N ARG A 272 -1.19 -31.88 -15.05
CA ARG A 272 -0.08 -32.12 -14.11
C ARG A 272 0.21 -33.62 -13.93
N PHE A 273 -0.83 -34.42 -13.78
CA PHE A 273 -0.69 -35.87 -13.66
C PHE A 273 -0.04 -36.47 -14.91
N LYS A 274 -0.47 -36.06 -16.12
CA LYS A 274 0.17 -36.47 -17.38
C LYS A 274 1.64 -36.06 -17.42
N GLU A 275 1.97 -34.82 -17.09
CA GLU A 275 3.36 -34.31 -17.07
C GLU A 275 4.24 -35.07 -16.08
N GLN A 276 3.72 -35.40 -14.89
CA GLN A 276 4.41 -36.22 -13.90
C GLN A 276 4.62 -37.66 -14.39
N LEU A 277 3.61 -38.26 -15.02
CA LEU A 277 3.73 -39.57 -15.65
C LEU A 277 4.82 -39.57 -16.72
N PHE A 278 4.85 -38.55 -17.58
CA PHE A 278 5.88 -38.39 -18.61
C PHE A 278 7.28 -38.30 -18.00
N HIS A 279 7.45 -37.58 -16.88
CA HIS A 279 8.73 -37.49 -16.18
C HIS A 279 9.15 -38.80 -15.50
N LEU A 280 8.20 -39.57 -14.96
CA LEU A 280 8.45 -40.87 -14.33
C LEU A 280 8.87 -41.94 -15.35
N ILE A 281 8.34 -41.89 -16.56
CA ILE A 281 8.50 -42.96 -17.55
C ILE A 281 9.86 -42.94 -18.26
N ARG A 282 10.60 -41.80 -18.23
CA ARG A 282 12.04 -41.58 -18.51
C ARG A 282 12.74 -42.29 -19.70
N THR A 283 12.05 -43.11 -20.48
CA THR A 283 12.61 -43.95 -21.53
C THR A 283 11.82 -43.71 -22.82
N PRO A 284 12.47 -43.27 -23.92
CA PRO A 284 11.79 -42.97 -25.19
C PRO A 284 10.98 -44.14 -25.77
N THR A 285 11.37 -45.38 -25.47
CA THR A 285 10.70 -46.62 -25.89
C THR A 285 9.30 -46.78 -25.30
N LEU A 286 9.15 -46.64 -23.98
CA LEU A 286 7.85 -46.70 -23.30
C LEU A 286 6.91 -45.56 -23.74
N LEU A 287 7.48 -44.42 -24.13
CA LEU A 287 6.73 -43.23 -24.56
C LEU A 287 6.13 -43.42 -25.97
N ASN A 288 6.84 -44.11 -26.86
CA ASN A 288 6.30 -44.53 -28.16
C ASN A 288 5.26 -45.64 -28.03
N GLU A 289 5.46 -46.59 -27.11
CA GLU A 289 4.46 -47.60 -26.79
C GLU A 289 3.17 -46.97 -26.26
N LEU A 290 3.25 -46.02 -25.31
CA LEU A 290 2.09 -45.33 -24.75
C LEU A 290 1.34 -44.44 -25.76
N LYS A 291 2.06 -43.75 -26.66
CA LYS A 291 1.43 -42.98 -27.74
C LYS A 291 0.70 -43.89 -28.73
N ASN A 292 1.25 -45.06 -29.02
CA ASN A 292 0.58 -46.06 -29.86
C ASN A 292 -0.61 -46.70 -29.14
N CYS A 293 -0.55 -46.83 -27.81
CA CYS A 293 -1.67 -47.29 -26.98
C CYS A 293 -2.84 -46.29 -26.90
N GLU A 294 -2.61 -44.99 -27.10
CA GLU A 294 -3.67 -43.97 -27.04
C GLU A 294 -4.73 -44.17 -28.14
N ASN A 295 -4.35 -44.81 -29.25
CA ASN A 295 -5.21 -45.20 -30.37
C ASN A 295 -5.64 -46.68 -30.34
N ASP A 296 -5.13 -47.46 -29.38
CA ASP A 296 -5.47 -48.87 -29.25
C ASP A 296 -6.78 -49.03 -28.44
N LYS A 297 -7.84 -49.29 -29.19
CA LYS A 297 -9.20 -49.46 -28.68
C LYS A 297 -9.30 -50.66 -27.72
N GLU A 298 -8.45 -51.67 -27.88
CA GLU A 298 -8.45 -52.87 -27.05
C GLU A 298 -7.81 -52.59 -25.68
N LEU A 299 -6.73 -51.81 -25.66
CA LEU A 299 -6.05 -51.44 -24.42
C LEU A 299 -6.90 -50.49 -23.55
N ARG A 300 -7.60 -49.51 -24.17
CA ARG A 300 -8.58 -48.67 -23.47
C ARG A 300 -9.69 -49.49 -22.81
N THR A 301 -10.15 -50.54 -23.49
CA THR A 301 -11.20 -51.42 -22.98
C THR A 301 -10.69 -52.24 -21.78
N LYS A 302 -9.47 -52.78 -21.83
CA LYS A 302 -8.84 -53.51 -20.73
C LYS A 302 -8.54 -52.62 -19.51
N ILE A 303 -8.08 -51.39 -19.72
CA ILE A 303 -7.83 -50.41 -18.64
C ILE A 303 -9.15 -50.00 -17.96
N ASN A 304 -10.21 -49.72 -18.74
CA ASN A 304 -11.53 -49.40 -18.18
C ASN A 304 -12.15 -50.59 -17.42
N LEU A 305 -11.96 -51.82 -17.90
CA LEU A 305 -12.36 -53.04 -17.17
C LEU A 305 -11.60 -53.20 -15.85
N TYR A 306 -10.33 -52.84 -15.78
CA TYR A 306 -9.54 -52.94 -14.56
C TYR A 306 -9.85 -51.83 -13.55
N ILE A 307 -10.18 -50.63 -14.02
CA ILE A 307 -10.58 -49.49 -13.19
C ILE A 307 -11.99 -49.70 -12.61
N ASN A 308 -12.92 -50.28 -13.38
CA ASN A 308 -14.31 -50.48 -12.94
C ASN A 308 -14.55 -51.78 -12.14
N ASN A 309 -13.54 -52.66 -12.01
CA ASN A 309 -13.61 -53.88 -11.17
C ASN A 309 -12.84 -53.74 -9.84
N LYS A 310 -12.54 -52.51 -9.43
CA LYS A 310 -12.09 -52.16 -8.07
C LYS A 310 -13.04 -51.12 -7.48
#